data_AF-A0A7V3CED1-F1
#
_entry.id   AF-A0A7V3CED1-F1
#
_cell.length_a   1.000
_cell.length_b   1.000
_cell.length_c   1.000
_cell.angle_alpha   90.00
_cell.angle_beta   90.00
_cell.angle_gamma   90.00
#
_symmetry.space_group_name_H-M   'P 1'
#
loop_
_entity.id
_entity.type
_entity.pdbx_description
1 polymer ?
#
loop_
_entity_poly.entity_id
_entity_poly.type
_entity_poly.pdbx_seq_one_letter_code
_entity_poly.pdbx_strand_id
1 'polypeptide(L)' 'DKLMGMGDDAVVHPGHGPETTIGAEKRHNPFLRRSF' A
#
# COMPACT_ATOMS: atom_id res chain seq x y z
N ASP A 1 -1.95 9.61 -3.67
CA ASP A 1 -1.24 9.57 -4.97
C ASP A 1 0.27 9.45 -4.90
N LYS A 2 1.00 10.30 -4.17
CA LYS A 2 2.49 10.32 -4.18
C LYS A 2 3.16 8.97 -3.87
N LEU A 3 2.66 8.21 -2.90
CA LEU A 3 3.23 6.92 -2.53
C LEU A 3 3.00 5.86 -3.62
N MET A 4 1.81 5.80 -4.21
CA MET A 4 1.43 4.73 -5.15
C MET A 4 2.24 4.74 -6.46
N GLY A 5 2.96 5.83 -6.74
CA GLY A 5 3.88 5.96 -7.87
C GLY A 5 5.28 5.37 -7.64
N MET A 6 5.62 4.91 -6.43
CA MET A 6 6.96 4.40 -6.11
C MET A 6 7.21 2.94 -6.58
N GLY A 7 6.23 2.33 -7.26
CA GLY A 7 6.31 0.94 -7.74
C GLY A 7 5.80 -0.09 -6.73
N ASP A 8 5.51 -1.31 -7.19
CA ASP A 8 4.85 -2.33 -6.36
C ASP A 8 5.79 -3.03 -5.37
N ASP A 9 7.09 -3.03 -5.65
CA ASP A 9 8.13 -3.65 -4.82
C ASP A 9 8.62 -2.72 -3.70
N ALA A 10 8.18 -1.46 -3.68
CA ALA A 10 8.57 -0.53 -2.63
C ALA A 10 8.02 -1.01 -1.28
N VAL A 11 8.94 -1.21 -0.34
CA VAL A 11 8.65 -1.65 1.03
C VAL A 11 8.05 -0.48 1.83
N VAL A 12 7.01 -0.79 2.59
CA VAL A 12 6.32 0.14 3.48
C VAL A 12 6.63 -0.29 4.91
N HIS A 13 7.23 0.63 5.68
CA HIS A 13 7.49 0.49 7.11
C HIS A 13 6.42 1.29 7.89
N PRO A 14 5.33 0.65 8.36
CA PRO A 14 4.27 1.35 9.08
C PRO A 14 4.71 1.70 10.51
N GLY A 15 4.04 2.66 11.13
CA GLY A 15 4.27 2.98 12.54
C GLY A 15 3.88 1.84 13.50
N HIS A 16 2.99 0.93 13.07
CA HIS A 16 2.57 -0.25 13.81
C HIS A 16 2.30 -1.42 12.86
N GLY A 17 2.49 -2.64 13.37
CA GLY A 17 2.27 -3.87 12.62
C GLY A 17 3.47 -4.27 11.76
N PRO A 18 3.32 -5.32 10.94
CA PRO A 18 4.38 -5.85 10.10
C PRO A 18 4.63 -4.96 8.88
N GLU A 19 5.83 -5.08 8.32
CA GLU A 19 6.17 -4.48 7.03
C GLU A 19 5.31 -5.06 5.89
N THR A 20 5.11 -4.26 4.85
CA THR A 20 4.31 -4.60 3.67
C THR A 20 4.94 -3.99 2.42
N THR A 21 4.32 -4.13 1.25
CA THR A 21 4.74 -3.44 0.02
C THR A 21 3.59 -2.66 -0.59
N ILE A 22 3.91 -1.65 -1.40
CA ILE A 22 2.88 -0.90 -2.13
C ILE A 22 1.99 -1.82 -2.97
N GLY A 23 2.56 -2.85 -3.61
CA GLY A 23 1.79 -3.83 -4.37
C GLY A 23 0.83 -4.64 -3.49
N ALA A 24 1.26 -5.02 -2.28
CA ALA A 24 0.39 -5.71 -1.33
C ALA A 24 -0.75 -4.80 -0.85
N GLU A 25 -0.46 -3.53 -0.55
CA GLU A 25 -1.47 -2.54 -0.16
C GLU A 25 -2.49 -2.32 -1.29
N LYS A 26 -2.06 -2.07 -2.52
CA LYS A 26 -2.98 -1.88 -3.67
C LYS A 26 -3.94 -3.06 -3.85
N ARG A 27 -3.47 -4.29 -3.66
CA ARG A 27 -4.27 -5.50 -3.85
C ARG A 27 -5.27 -5.71 -2.73
N HIS A 28 -4.88 -5.49 -1.48
CA HIS A 28 -5.65 -5.98 -0.33
C HIS A 28 -6.24 -4.87 0.55
N ASN A 29 -5.70 -3.65 0.50
CA ASN A 29 -6.15 -2.57 1.37
C ASN A 29 -7.54 -2.06 0.91
N PRO A 30 -8.59 -2.20 1.75
CA PRO A 30 -9.95 -1.81 1.37
C PRO A 30 -10.09 -0.30 1.18
N PHE A 31 -9.22 0.52 1.80
CA PHE A 31 -9.25 1.98 1.66
C PHE A 31 -8.69 2.48 0.32
N LEU A 32 -7.99 1.62 -0.43
CA LEU A 32 -7.47 1.94 -1.77
C LEU A 32 -8.40 1.50 -2.89
N ARG A 33 -9.38 0.66 -2.58
CA ARG A 33 -10.43 0.28 -3.52
C ARG A 33 -11.48 1.38 -3.53
N ARG A 34 -11.74 1.99 -4.69
CA ARG A 34 -12.90 2.87 -4.88
C ARG A 34 -14.16 2.03 -4.73
N SER A 35 -14.79 2.12 -3.56
CA SER A 35 -16.19 1.74 -3.39
C SER A 35 -16.84 2.84 -2.58
N PHE A 36 -17.23 3.92 -3.27
CA PHE A 36 -18.42 4.77 -3.15
C PHE A 36 -18.29 5.89 -4.22
#